data_AF-A0A971EIE3-F1
#
_entry.id   AF-A0A971EIE3-F1
#
_cell.length_a   1.000
_cell.length_b   1.000
_cell.length_c   1.000
_cell.angle_alpha   90.00
_cell.angle_beta   90.00
_cell.angle_gamma   90.00
#
_symmetry.space_group_name_H-M   'P 1'
#
loop_
_entity.id
_entity.type
_entity.pdbx_description
1 polymer ?
#
loop_
_entity_poly.entity_id
_entity_poly.type
_entity_poly.pdbx_seq_one_letter_code
_entity_poly.pdbx_strand_id
1 'polypeptide(L)'
;MADKVDCICQVLEPIDEFFSIMEFERFQEYLNGLIASGDLREVPVKEKYAGFPEQWFRCKECSGIWRLVHPDFPFKGTWERV
;
A
#
# COMPACT_ATOMS: atom_id res chain seq x y z
N MET A 1 -13.91 -25.48 4.60
CA MET A 1 -14.47 -24.19 5.04
C MET A 1 -13.52 -23.14 4.50
N ALA A 2 -13.93 -22.36 3.51
CA ALA A 2 -13.08 -21.30 2.99
C ALA A 2 -13.18 -20.14 3.98
N ASP A 3 -12.08 -19.85 4.68
CA ASP A 3 -11.94 -18.64 5.47
C ASP A 3 -12.26 -17.46 4.55
N LYS A 4 -13.43 -16.86 4.77
CA LYS A 4 -13.80 -15.63 4.08
C LYS A 4 -12.85 -14.57 4.58
N VAL A 5 -11.97 -14.11 3.71
CA VAL A 5 -11.24 -12.87 3.93
C VAL A 5 -12.28 -11.77 3.85
N ASP A 6 -12.82 -11.37 5.00
CA ASP A 6 -13.79 -10.29 5.09
C ASP A 6 -13.11 -8.91 4.90
N CYS A 7 -11.77 -8.85 5.01
CA CYS A 7 -11.02 -7.63 4.79
C CYS A 7 -9.63 -7.91 4.23
N ILE A 8 -9.26 -7.23 3.13
CA ILE A 8 -7.94 -7.37 2.50
C ILE A 8 -6.78 -7.02 3.46
N CYS A 9 -7.02 -6.18 4.47
CA CYS A 9 -6.00 -5.84 5.48
C CYS A 9 -5.58 -7.01 6.37
N GLN A 10 -6.27 -8.15 6.34
CA GLN A 10 -5.84 -9.37 7.02
C GLN A 10 -4.73 -10.11 6.25
N VAL A 11 -4.56 -9.79 4.96
CA VAL A 11 -3.58 -10.41 4.06
C VAL A 11 -2.43 -9.45 3.75
N LEU A 12 -2.67 -8.13 3.83
CA LEU A 12 -1.63 -7.12 3.66
C LEU A 12 -0.69 -7.12 4.86
N GLU A 13 0.60 -7.29 4.58
CA GLU A 13 1.68 -7.22 5.57
C GLU A 13 2.51 -5.94 5.35
N PRO A 14 3.00 -5.28 6.42
CA PRO A 14 3.90 -4.14 6.28
C PRO A 14 5.24 -4.55 5.66
N ILE A 15 5.82 -3.67 4.85
CA ILE A 15 7.12 -3.86 4.20
C ILE A 15 8.00 -2.68 4.60
N ASP A 16 8.99 -2.93 5.45
CA ASP A 16 9.89 -1.88 5.96
C ASP A 16 10.87 -1.36 4.89
N GLU A 17 11.30 -2.23 3.97
CA GLU A 17 12.18 -1.88 2.84
C GLU A 17 11.96 -2.80 1.64
N PHE A 18 11.93 -2.25 0.43
CA PHE A 18 11.96 -3.06 -0.78
C PHE A 18 13.40 -3.43 -1.16
N PHE A 19 13.63 -4.68 -1.53
CA PHE A 19 14.94 -5.20 -1.94
C PHE A 19 15.40 -4.62 -3.29
N SER A 20 14.45 -4.27 -4.18
CA SER A 20 14.76 -3.71 -5.49
C SER A 20 13.61 -2.90 -6.08
N ILE A 21 13.90 -2.04 -7.07
CA ILE A 21 12.88 -1.32 -7.84
C ILE A 21 11.88 -2.29 -8.50
N MET A 22 12.34 -3.44 -9.00
CA MET A 22 11.44 -4.45 -9.61
C MET A 22 10.43 -5.03 -8.62
N GLU A 23 10.82 -5.19 -7.35
CA GLU A 23 9.90 -5.65 -6.30
C GLU A 23 8.85 -4.59 -6.00
N PHE A 24 9.28 -3.33 -5.92
CA PHE A 24 8.38 -2.19 -5.75
C PHE A 24 7.38 -2.08 -6.91
N GLU A 25 7.83 -2.17 -8.17
CA GLU A 25 6.96 -2.14 -9.35
C GLU A 25 5.93 -3.27 -9.34
N ARG A 26 6.34 -4.50 -9.03
CA ARG A 26 5.42 -5.65 -8.87
C ARG A 26 4.40 -5.42 -7.75
N PHE A 27 4.83 -4.81 -6.65
CA PHE A 27 3.94 -4.48 -5.55
C PHE A 27 2.93 -3.39 -5.95
N GLN A 28 3.35 -2.40 -6.73
CA GLN A 28 2.42 -1.41 -7.30
C GLN A 28 1.40 -2.05 -8.24
N GLU A 29 1.80 -3.00 -9.10
CA GLU A 29 0.87 -3.76 -9.93
C GLU A 29 -0.13 -4.56 -9.09
N TYR A 30 0.34 -5.18 -8.00
CA TYR A 30 -0.53 -5.88 -7.05
C TYR A 30 -1.55 -4.94 -6.41
N LEU A 31 -1.13 -3.76 -5.94
CA LEU A 31 -2.03 -2.74 -5.38
C LEU A 31 -3.05 -2.24 -6.40
N ASN A 32 -2.64 -2.05 -7.66
CA ASN A 32 -3.56 -1.69 -8.75
C ASN A 32 -4.63 -2.77 -8.96
N GLY A 33 -4.27 -4.05 -8.82
CA GLY A 33 -5.22 -5.16 -8.81
C GLY A 33 -6.25 -5.05 -7.68
N LEU A 34 -5.82 -4.71 -6.46
CA LEU A 34 -6.70 -4.51 -5.30
C LEU A 34 -7.60 -3.27 -5.43
N ILE A 35 -7.15 -2.25 -6.15
CA ILE A 35 -7.99 -1.08 -6.46
C ILE A 35 -9.03 -1.44 -7.52
N ALA A 36 -8.63 -2.20 -8.54
CA ALA A 36 -9.51 -2.66 -9.60
C ALA A 36 -10.60 -3.63 -9.09
N SER A 37 -10.28 -4.47 -8.10
CA SER A 37 -11.26 -5.33 -7.41
C SER A 37 -12.18 -4.54 -6.47
N GLY A 38 -11.78 -3.32 -6.08
CA GLY A 38 -12.52 -2.46 -5.16
C GLY A 38 -12.26 -2.72 -3.69
N ASP A 39 -11.24 -3.52 -3.36
CA ASP A 39 -10.82 -3.82 -1.98
C ASP A 39 -10.10 -2.61 -1.34
N LEU A 40 -9.29 -1.92 -2.14
CA LEU A 40 -8.59 -0.69 -1.79
C LEU A 40 -9.09 0.48 -2.64
N ARG A 41 -8.97 1.69 -2.11
CA ARG A 41 -9.19 2.93 -2.84
C ARG A 41 -8.04 3.89 -2.59
N GLU A 42 -7.44 4.39 -3.66
CA GLU A 42 -6.46 5.47 -3.54
C GLU A 42 -7.14 6.73 -2.98
N VAL A 43 -6.54 7.30 -1.94
CA VAL A 43 -7.00 8.53 -1.29
C VAL A 43 -5.92 9.59 -1.39
N PRO A 44 -6.30 10.87 -1.55
CA PRO A 44 -5.33 11.95 -1.61
C PRO A 44 -4.54 12.01 -0.30
N VAL A 45 -3.21 12.13 -0.44
CA VAL A 45 -2.28 12.37 0.67
C VAL A 45 -2.67 13.68 1.34
N LYS A 46 -3.15 13.61 2.58
CA LYS A 46 -3.60 14.81 3.32
C LYS A 46 -2.45 15.61 3.90
N GLU A 47 -1.40 14.95 4.34
CA GLU A 47 -0.18 15.56 4.89
C GLU A 47 1.03 14.92 4.23
N LYS A 48 1.72 15.68 3.36
CA LYS A 48 2.92 15.21 2.69
C LYS A 48 4.03 15.00 3.71
N TYR A 49 4.53 13.79 3.87
CA TYR A 49 5.73 13.53 4.65
C TYR A 49 6.96 14.04 3.89
N ALA A 50 7.50 15.17 4.34
CA ALA A 50 8.79 15.73 3.92
C ALA A 50 9.03 15.94 2.40
N GLY A 51 7.97 15.92 1.57
CA GLY A 51 8.07 16.14 0.12
C GLY A 51 8.36 14.89 -0.71
N PHE A 52 8.33 13.70 -0.12
CA PHE A 52 8.51 12.44 -0.85
C PHE A 52 7.24 12.05 -1.63
N PRO A 53 7.37 11.38 -2.79
CA PRO A 53 6.24 10.78 -3.48
C PRO A 53 5.68 9.63 -2.64
N GLU A 54 4.47 9.83 -2.13
CA GLU A 54 3.72 8.83 -1.37
C GLU A 54 2.31 8.68 -1.93
N GLN A 55 1.74 7.49 -1.75
CA GLN A 55 0.37 7.16 -2.14
C GLN A 55 -0.32 6.52 -0.95
N TRP A 56 -1.55 6.95 -0.67
CA TRP A 56 -2.33 6.44 0.45
C TRP A 56 -3.50 5.63 -0.10
N PHE A 57 -3.78 4.50 0.54
CA PHE A 57 -4.81 3.56 0.15
C PHE A 57 -5.71 3.29 1.33
N ARG A 58 -7.00 3.52 1.16
CA ARG A 58 -8.00 3.23 2.16
C ARG A 58 -8.68 1.91 1.83
N CYS A 59 -8.66 0.98 2.77
CA CYS A 59 -9.47 -0.24 2.67
C CYS A 59 -10.95 0.11 2.77
N LYS A 60 -11.75 -0.47 1.90
CA LYS A 60 -13.20 -0.27 1.88
C LYS A 60 -13.90 -0.88 3.09
N GLU A 61 -13.47 -2.06 3.51
CA GLU A 61 -14.14 -2.85 4.55
C GLU A 61 -13.85 -2.32 5.97
N CYS A 62 -12.57 -2.18 6.33
CA CYS A 62 -12.19 -1.76 7.70
C CYS A 62 -11.88 -0.26 7.82
N SER A 63 -11.93 0.49 6.72
CA SER A 63 -11.48 1.89 6.65
C SER A 63 -10.03 2.15 7.07
N GLY A 64 -9.21 1.10 7.24
CA GLY A 64 -7.78 1.22 7.51
C GLY A 64 -7.05 1.91 6.37
N ILE A 65 -6.10 2.78 6.71
CA ILE A 65 -5.29 3.50 5.72
C ILE A 65 -3.92 2.83 5.68
N TRP A 66 -3.43 2.64 4.47
CA TRP A 66 -2.10 2.17 4.17
C TRP A 66 -1.37 3.23 3.38
N ARG A 67 -0.09 3.41 3.67
CA ARG A 67 0.79 4.33 2.98
C ARG A 67 1.86 3.55 2.26
N LEU A 68 2.01 3.83 0.96
CA LEU A 68 3.16 3.46 0.16
C LEU A 68 4.04 4.69 -0.03
N VAL A 69 5.26 4.65 0.48
CA VAL A 69 6.29 5.64 0.18
C VAL A 69 7.19 5.07 -0.91
N HIS A 70 7.38 5.83 -1.99
CA HIS A 70 8.21 5.39 -3.11
C HIS A 70 9.69 5.30 -2.68
N PRO A 71 10.45 4.35 -3.25
CA PRO A 71 11.90 4.31 -3.07
C PRO A 71 12.55 5.55 -3.70
N ASP A 72 13.36 6.26 -2.91
CA ASP A 72 14.17 7.40 -3.36
C ASP A 72 15.55 7.29 -2.69
N PHE A 73 16.57 6.89 -3.46
CA PHE A 73 17.86 6.46 -2.92
C PHE A 73 18.46 7.49 -1.95
N PRO A 74 18.88 7.11 -0.73
CA PRO A 74 19.10 5.75 -0.22
C PRO A 74 17.87 5.09 0.42
N PHE A 75 16.71 5.74 0.43
CA PHE A 75 15.48 5.19 0.96
C PHE A 75 14.90 4.15 0.01
N LYS A 76 14.58 2.97 0.54
CA LYS A 76 14.15 1.81 -0.25
C LYS A 76 12.64 1.68 -0.37
N GLY A 77 11.88 2.69 0.03
CA GLY A 77 10.42 2.63 0.06
C GLY A 77 9.91 1.90 1.29
N THR A 78 8.67 2.19 1.68
CA THR A 78 7.98 1.46 2.77
C THR A 78 6.51 1.31 2.45
N TRP A 79 5.93 0.24 2.95
CA TRP A 79 4.50 -0.02 2.95
C TRP A 79 4.04 -0.25 4.38
N GLU A 80 3.24 0.66 4.92
CA GLU A 80 2.84 0.60 6.33
C GLU A 80 1.41 1.09 6.54
N ARG A 81 0.85 0.74 7.70
CA ARG A 81 -0.49 1.19 8.10
C ARG A 81 -0.40 2.53 8.84
N VAL A 82 -1.31 3.44 8.51
CA VAL A 82 -1.47 4.77 9.14
C VAL A 82 -2.69 4.80 10.06
#